data_AF-A0A914Q985-F1
#
_entry.id   AF-A0A914Q985-F1
#
_cell.length_a   1.000
_cell.length_b   1.000
_cell.length_c   1.000
_cell.angle_alpha   90.00
_cell.angle_beta   90.00
_cell.angle_gamma   90.00
#
_symmetry.space_group_name_H-M   'P 1'
#
loop_
_entity.id
_entity.type
_entity.pdbx_description
1 polymer ?
#
loop_
_entity_poly.entity_id
_entity_poly.type
_entity_poly.pdbx_seq_one_letter_code
_entity_poly.pdbx_strand_id
1 'polypeptide(L)'
;MTLLMSDNVDRCFENCPPRQFMPALCRIFIDETAPISVLEASARAMTYYMEVSNECSRRITAVDGTVKAICDRISNMTTDPGASRELVEQCVKVLEHICQRETGLVYEAGGFSKILSLVRDYGNVIHKDTLRSAMTVITRLCSKIEPDDAVQADYSVTLGTLLNHNDLRVSESALRSIAAVVDRFLRKYMDPCEFASRCGLVDLLLGLIVEPSGESTSGEEQSFVLTGKPISFISIVLSLLSNLCRGSATATDLVVR
;
A
#
# COMPACT_ATOMS: atom_id res chain seq x y z
N MET A 1 -26.30 -12.03 -10.89
CA MET A 1 -25.73 -13.17 -11.64
C MET A 1 -25.61 -12.87 -13.13
N THR A 2 -26.58 -12.18 -13.75
CA THR A 2 -26.55 -11.74 -15.17
C THR A 2 -25.40 -10.81 -15.54
N LEU A 3 -24.97 -9.91 -14.63
CA LEU A 3 -23.88 -8.96 -14.88
C LEU A 3 -22.51 -9.63 -15.11
N LEU A 4 -22.28 -10.78 -14.45
CA LEU A 4 -21.02 -11.54 -14.49
C LEU A 4 -20.96 -12.56 -15.64
N MET A 5 -22.06 -12.70 -16.40
CA MET A 5 -22.22 -13.71 -17.46
C MET A 5 -22.53 -13.07 -18.82
N SER A 6 -22.42 -11.74 -18.92
CA SER A 6 -22.71 -11.01 -20.15
C SER A 6 -21.40 -10.69 -20.86
N ASP A 7 -21.15 -11.35 -22.00
CA ASP A 7 -19.97 -11.14 -22.84
C ASP A 7 -20.00 -9.80 -23.61
N ASN A 8 -21.05 -9.00 -23.43
CA ASN A 8 -21.22 -7.71 -24.10
C ASN A 8 -21.43 -6.58 -23.09
N VAL A 9 -20.38 -5.77 -22.95
CA VAL A 9 -20.29 -4.62 -22.05
C VAL A 9 -21.40 -3.60 -22.33
N ASP A 10 -21.67 -3.27 -23.58
CA ASP A 10 -22.66 -2.26 -23.96
C ASP A 10 -24.07 -2.70 -23.56
N ARG A 11 -24.41 -3.97 -23.83
CA ARG A 11 -25.71 -4.55 -23.42
C ARG A 11 -25.86 -4.65 -21.91
N CYS A 12 -24.76 -4.83 -21.18
CA CYS A 12 -24.74 -4.81 -19.72
C CYS A 12 -25.04 -3.40 -19.19
N PHE A 13 -24.44 -2.36 -19.78
CA PHE A 13 -24.67 -0.97 -19.39
C PHE A 13 -26.06 -0.44 -19.78
N GLU A 14 -26.61 -0.90 -20.90
CA GLU A 14 -28.00 -0.61 -21.28
C GLU A 14 -29.01 -1.16 -20.27
N ASN A 15 -28.81 -2.41 -19.83
CA ASN A 15 -29.72 -3.05 -18.86
C ASN A 15 -29.43 -2.64 -17.41
N CYS A 16 -28.18 -2.28 -17.11
CA CYS A 16 -27.69 -1.97 -15.76
C CYS A 16 -26.81 -0.70 -15.82
N PRO A 17 -27.41 0.50 -15.96
CA PRO A 17 -26.64 1.72 -16.12
C PRO A 17 -25.88 2.07 -14.83
N PRO A 18 -24.59 2.48 -14.91
CA PRO A 18 -23.77 2.78 -13.73
C PRO A 18 -24.39 3.80 -12.78
N ARG A 19 -25.15 4.75 -13.31
CA ARG A 19 -25.83 5.79 -12.52
C ARG A 19 -26.84 5.21 -11.52
N GLN A 20 -27.47 4.09 -11.84
CA GLN A 20 -28.44 3.43 -10.96
C GLN A 20 -27.80 2.29 -10.16
N PHE A 21 -26.95 1.50 -10.82
CA PHE A 21 -26.36 0.30 -10.20
C PHE A 21 -25.24 0.61 -9.21
N MET A 22 -24.34 1.57 -9.50
CA MET A 22 -23.22 1.87 -8.59
C MET A 22 -23.71 2.27 -7.20
N PRO A 23 -24.68 3.20 -7.04
CA PRO A 23 -25.20 3.52 -5.70
C PRO A 23 -25.87 2.34 -4.99
N ALA A 24 -26.48 1.41 -5.72
CA ALA A 24 -27.06 0.21 -5.12
C ALA A 24 -25.97 -0.73 -4.57
N LEU A 25 -24.91 -0.97 -5.35
CA LEU A 25 -23.76 -1.76 -4.90
C LEU A 25 -23.06 -1.10 -3.69
N CYS A 26 -22.97 0.22 -3.65
CA CYS A 26 -22.41 0.97 -2.52
C CYS A 26 -23.22 0.72 -1.24
N ARG A 27 -24.56 0.76 -1.32
CA ARG A 27 -25.43 0.47 -0.17
C ARG A 27 -25.28 -0.96 0.35
N ILE A 28 -25.06 -1.94 -0.52
CA ILE A 28 -24.76 -3.32 -0.12
C ILE A 28 -23.46 -3.37 0.70
N PHE A 29 -22.43 -2.61 0.30
CA PHE A 29 -21.16 -2.56 1.04
C PHE A 29 -21.29 -1.94 2.44
N ILE A 30 -22.13 -0.90 2.55
CA ILE A 30 -22.40 -0.20 3.81
C ILE A 30 -23.22 -1.08 4.76
N ASP A 31 -24.07 -1.97 4.24
CA ASP A 31 -24.85 -2.90 5.05
C ASP A 31 -23.93 -3.93 5.74
N GLU A 32 -23.74 -3.77 7.05
CA GLU A 32 -22.93 -4.67 7.87
C GLU A 32 -23.43 -6.12 7.84
N THR A 33 -24.73 -6.32 7.60
CA THR A 33 -25.40 -7.64 7.57
C THR A 33 -25.34 -8.34 6.21
N ALA A 34 -24.81 -7.67 5.18
CA ALA A 34 -24.71 -8.23 3.84
C ALA A 34 -23.90 -9.54 3.83
N PRO A 35 -24.42 -10.62 3.23
CA PRO A 35 -23.70 -11.88 3.13
C PRO A 35 -22.39 -11.72 2.36
N ILE A 36 -21.33 -12.42 2.80
CA ILE A 36 -20.00 -12.37 2.18
C ILE A 36 -20.06 -12.61 0.66
N SER A 37 -20.83 -13.61 0.21
CA SER A 37 -20.97 -13.92 -1.21
C SER A 37 -21.59 -12.78 -2.03
N VAL A 38 -22.49 -11.99 -1.43
CA VAL A 38 -23.10 -10.82 -2.05
C VAL A 38 -22.11 -9.66 -2.10
N LEU A 39 -21.31 -9.47 -1.04
CA LEU A 39 -20.23 -8.46 -1.01
C LEU A 39 -19.17 -8.77 -2.07
N GLU A 40 -18.75 -10.02 -2.21
CA GLU A 40 -17.78 -10.46 -3.23
C GLU A 40 -18.31 -10.22 -4.65
N ALA A 41 -19.56 -10.61 -4.92
CA ALA A 41 -20.19 -10.36 -6.22
C ALA A 41 -20.32 -8.86 -6.51
N SER A 42 -20.60 -8.07 -5.47
CA SER A 42 -20.72 -6.61 -5.57
C SER A 42 -19.37 -5.95 -5.86
N ALA A 43 -18.28 -6.37 -5.21
CA ALA A 43 -16.95 -5.85 -5.51
C ALA A 43 -16.49 -6.20 -6.93
N ARG A 44 -16.72 -7.44 -7.39
CA ARG A 44 -16.42 -7.81 -8.79
C ARG A 44 -17.20 -6.96 -9.78
N ALA A 45 -18.49 -6.72 -9.52
CA ALA A 45 -19.31 -5.83 -10.34
C ALA A 45 -18.77 -4.40 -10.34
N MET A 46 -18.40 -3.85 -9.17
CA MET A 46 -17.79 -2.52 -9.08
C MET A 46 -16.49 -2.41 -9.89
N THR A 47 -15.61 -3.40 -9.78
CA THR A 47 -14.35 -3.46 -10.56
C THR A 47 -14.64 -3.47 -12.05
N TYR A 48 -15.56 -4.33 -12.51
CA TYR A 48 -15.97 -4.39 -13.92
C TYR A 48 -16.50 -3.03 -14.44
N TYR A 49 -17.34 -2.35 -13.66
CA TYR A 49 -17.81 -1.01 -14.01
C TYR A 49 -16.68 0.03 -14.09
N MET A 50 -15.68 -0.06 -13.21
CA MET A 50 -14.54 0.87 -13.20
C MET A 50 -13.53 0.59 -14.32
N GLU A 51 -13.35 -0.67 -14.72
CA GLU A 51 -12.52 -1.05 -15.88
C GLU A 51 -13.07 -0.48 -17.18
N VAL A 52 -14.40 -0.45 -17.32
CA VAL A 52 -15.08 0.11 -18.51
C VAL A 52 -15.20 1.63 -18.44
N SER A 53 -15.51 2.18 -17.26
CA SER A 53 -15.71 3.62 -17.08
C SER A 53 -15.07 4.14 -15.81
N ASN A 54 -14.05 4.98 -16.00
CA ASN A 54 -13.35 5.66 -14.92
C ASN A 54 -14.23 6.62 -14.12
N GLU A 55 -15.39 7.05 -14.64
CA GLU A 55 -16.32 7.88 -13.88
C GLU A 55 -17.05 7.12 -12.76
N CYS A 56 -16.99 5.79 -12.76
CA CYS A 56 -17.60 4.96 -11.72
C CYS A 56 -16.93 5.17 -10.36
N SER A 57 -15.62 5.48 -10.34
CA SER A 57 -14.89 5.85 -9.12
C SER A 57 -15.57 7.02 -8.37
N ARG A 58 -15.87 8.11 -9.09
CA ARG A 58 -16.60 9.28 -8.56
C ARG A 58 -18.00 8.95 -8.06
N ARG A 59 -18.67 7.98 -8.70
CA ARG A 59 -20.01 7.55 -8.27
C ARG A 59 -19.95 6.74 -6.98
N ILE A 60 -18.91 5.95 -6.77
CA ILE A 60 -18.66 5.24 -5.50
C ILE A 60 -18.38 6.26 -4.40
N THR A 61 -17.48 7.21 -4.65
CA THR A 61 -17.07 8.19 -3.64
C THR A 61 -18.16 9.21 -3.31
N ALA A 62 -19.14 9.41 -4.19
CA ALA A 62 -20.31 10.24 -3.93
C ALA A 62 -21.35 9.59 -2.99
N VAL A 63 -21.20 8.30 -2.66
CA VAL A 63 -22.05 7.64 -1.66
C VAL A 63 -21.29 7.57 -0.34
N ASP A 64 -21.65 8.44 0.59
CA ASP A 64 -20.99 8.58 1.89
C ASP A 64 -20.84 7.26 2.63
N GLY A 65 -19.67 7.06 3.24
CA GLY A 65 -19.34 5.86 4.01
C GLY A 65 -18.91 4.66 3.18
N THR A 66 -19.10 4.64 1.86
CA THR A 66 -18.78 3.47 1.02
C THR A 66 -17.30 3.10 1.06
N VAL A 67 -16.41 4.09 0.86
CA VAL A 67 -14.96 3.84 0.86
C VAL A 67 -14.49 3.31 2.21
N LYS A 68 -15.01 3.87 3.30
CA LYS A 68 -14.74 3.41 4.66
C LYS A 68 -15.22 1.97 4.87
N ALA A 69 -16.44 1.64 4.44
CA ALA A 69 -16.97 0.29 4.52
C ALA A 69 -16.09 -0.72 3.76
N ILE A 70 -15.62 -0.36 2.56
CA ILE A 70 -14.68 -1.20 1.79
C ILE A 70 -13.38 -1.43 2.57
N CYS A 71 -12.79 -0.38 3.14
CA CYS A 71 -11.58 -0.47 3.97
C CYS A 71 -11.78 -1.35 5.22
N ASP A 72 -12.94 -1.24 5.87
CA ASP A 72 -13.25 -2.01 7.07
C ASP A 72 -13.40 -3.52 6.75
N ARG A 73 -13.96 -3.88 5.58
CA ARG A 73 -14.01 -5.30 5.14
C ARG A 73 -12.63 -5.93 4.94
N ILE A 74 -11.58 -5.13 4.68
CA ILE A 74 -10.19 -5.62 4.60
C ILE A 74 -9.65 -5.94 6.00
N SER A 75 -10.03 -5.14 7.00
CA SER A 75 -9.59 -5.31 8.40
C SER A 75 -10.14 -6.55 9.06
N ASN A 76 -11.28 -7.07 8.58
CA ASN A 76 -11.87 -8.28 9.15
C ASN A 76 -10.95 -9.49 8.96
N MET A 77 -10.10 -9.53 7.93
CA MET A 77 -9.12 -10.61 7.77
C MET A 77 -8.01 -10.58 8.81
N THR A 78 -7.72 -9.44 9.42
CA THR A 78 -6.73 -9.33 10.49
C THR A 78 -7.26 -9.72 11.87
N THR A 79 -8.59 -9.81 12.02
CA THR A 79 -9.26 -9.99 13.32
C THR A 79 -10.15 -11.23 13.39
N ASP A 80 -10.62 -11.75 12.26
CA ASP A 80 -11.50 -12.92 12.15
C ASP A 80 -10.85 -14.03 11.29
N PRO A 81 -10.53 -15.20 11.87
CA PRO A 81 -10.00 -16.34 11.11
C PRO A 81 -10.99 -16.94 10.10
N GLY A 82 -12.28 -16.59 10.19
CA GLY A 82 -13.31 -16.94 9.21
C GLY A 82 -13.47 -15.96 8.05
N ALA A 83 -12.70 -14.86 8.01
CA ALA A 83 -12.81 -13.86 6.96
C ALA A 83 -12.52 -14.43 5.57
N SER A 84 -13.35 -14.07 4.58
CA SER A 84 -13.14 -14.49 3.20
C SER A 84 -11.94 -13.80 2.57
N ARG A 85 -10.92 -14.59 2.23
CA ARG A 85 -9.75 -14.13 1.45
C ARG A 85 -10.16 -13.55 0.10
N GLU A 86 -11.19 -14.13 -0.51
CA GLU A 86 -11.71 -13.67 -1.80
C GLU A 86 -12.32 -12.28 -1.66
N LEU A 87 -13.12 -12.03 -0.61
CA LEU A 87 -13.65 -10.69 -0.36
C LEU A 87 -12.54 -9.65 -0.20
N VAL A 88 -11.49 -9.97 0.54
CA VAL A 88 -10.34 -9.07 0.69
C VAL A 88 -9.67 -8.79 -0.65
N GLU A 89 -9.42 -9.82 -1.46
CA GLU A 89 -8.85 -9.65 -2.79
C GLU A 89 -9.69 -8.69 -3.64
N GLN A 90 -11.01 -8.88 -3.66
CA GLN A 90 -11.90 -8.01 -4.43
C GLN A 90 -11.94 -6.59 -3.87
N CYS A 91 -11.93 -6.40 -2.55
CA CYS A 91 -11.86 -5.07 -1.92
C CYS A 91 -10.55 -4.34 -2.25
N VAL A 92 -9.41 -5.03 -2.23
CA VAL A 92 -8.11 -4.44 -2.60
C VAL A 92 -8.12 -3.99 -4.07
N LYS A 93 -8.69 -4.80 -4.98
CA LYS A 93 -8.84 -4.40 -6.39
C LYS A 93 -9.73 -3.17 -6.55
N VAL A 94 -10.87 -3.13 -5.86
CA VAL A 94 -11.75 -1.95 -5.86
C VAL A 94 -11.00 -0.71 -5.38
N LEU A 95 -10.24 -0.81 -4.28
CA LEU A 95 -9.42 0.31 -3.78
C LEU A 95 -8.30 0.71 -4.75
N GLU A 96 -7.67 -0.24 -5.45
CA GLU A 96 -6.66 0.07 -6.47
C GLU A 96 -7.23 0.95 -7.59
N HIS A 97 -8.44 0.65 -8.06
CA HIS A 97 -9.14 1.46 -9.06
C HIS A 97 -9.56 2.83 -8.51
N ILE A 98 -10.17 2.89 -7.32
CA ILE A 98 -10.57 4.18 -6.69
C ILE A 98 -9.33 5.07 -6.49
N CYS A 99 -8.22 4.50 -6.01
CA CYS A 99 -6.97 5.22 -5.78
C CYS A 99 -6.34 5.82 -7.04
N GLN A 100 -6.77 5.46 -8.27
CA GLN A 100 -6.26 6.09 -9.49
C GLN A 100 -6.65 7.56 -9.62
N ARG A 101 -7.80 7.96 -9.05
CA ARG A 101 -8.33 9.33 -9.16
C ARG A 101 -8.72 9.94 -7.83
N GLU A 102 -9.16 9.12 -6.88
CA GLU A 102 -9.75 9.54 -5.63
C GLU A 102 -8.88 9.13 -4.43
N THR A 103 -7.55 9.19 -4.59
CA THR A 103 -6.56 8.77 -3.57
C THR A 103 -6.78 9.43 -2.21
N GLY A 104 -7.18 10.71 -2.20
CA GLY A 104 -7.42 11.46 -0.96
C GLY A 104 -8.56 10.86 -0.14
N LEU A 105 -9.67 10.48 -0.79
CA LEU A 105 -10.83 9.91 -0.11
C LEU A 105 -10.54 8.52 0.46
N VAL A 106 -9.67 7.74 -0.19
CA VAL A 106 -9.20 6.46 0.35
C VAL A 106 -8.29 6.67 1.57
N TYR A 107 -7.46 7.71 1.55
CA TYR A 107 -6.62 8.07 2.69
C TYR A 107 -7.46 8.51 3.89
N GLU A 108 -8.40 9.44 3.69
CA GLU A 108 -9.33 9.95 4.72
C GLU A 108 -10.21 8.84 5.31
N ALA A 109 -10.58 7.84 4.51
CA ALA A 109 -11.29 6.65 4.97
C ALA A 109 -10.43 5.66 5.79
N GLY A 110 -9.16 5.99 6.08
CA GLY A 110 -8.24 5.15 6.83
C GLY A 110 -7.66 3.97 6.02
N GLY A 111 -7.84 3.96 4.70
CA GLY A 111 -7.43 2.84 3.85
C GLY A 111 -5.94 2.52 3.91
N PHE A 112 -5.10 3.53 4.17
CA PHE A 112 -3.65 3.33 4.26
C PHE A 112 -3.27 2.40 5.42
N SER A 113 -3.79 2.66 6.63
CA SER A 113 -3.56 1.83 7.80
C SER A 113 -4.04 0.39 7.59
N LYS A 114 -5.22 0.21 6.96
CA LYS A 114 -5.80 -1.11 6.72
C LYS A 114 -4.99 -1.93 5.71
N ILE A 115 -4.58 -1.33 4.59
CA ILE A 115 -3.77 -2.01 3.57
C ILE A 115 -2.35 -2.28 4.07
N LEU A 116 -1.73 -1.34 4.81
CA LEU A 116 -0.42 -1.59 5.42
C LEU A 116 -0.46 -2.79 6.36
N SER A 117 -1.49 -2.88 7.22
CA SER A 117 -1.66 -4.02 8.13
C SER A 117 -1.90 -5.33 7.38
N LEU A 118 -2.69 -5.31 6.30
CA LEU A 118 -2.88 -6.48 5.44
C LEU A 118 -1.56 -7.00 4.88
N VAL A 119 -0.71 -6.13 4.33
CA VAL A 119 0.57 -6.54 3.75
C VAL A 119 1.55 -7.00 4.83
N ARG A 120 1.62 -6.30 5.96
CA ARG A 120 2.49 -6.67 7.08
C ARG A 120 2.15 -8.06 7.63
N ASP A 121 0.87 -8.31 7.88
CA ASP A 121 0.43 -9.49 8.63
C ASP A 121 0.13 -10.69 7.71
N TYR A 122 -0.33 -10.44 6.47
CA TYR A 122 -0.79 -11.48 5.54
C TYR A 122 -0.07 -11.46 4.18
N GLY A 123 0.95 -10.61 3.98
CA GLY A 123 1.66 -10.47 2.70
C GLY A 123 2.26 -11.76 2.15
N ASN A 124 2.62 -12.70 3.03
CA ASN A 124 3.14 -14.02 2.64
C ASN A 124 2.05 -15.06 2.31
N VAL A 125 0.78 -14.77 2.62
CA VAL A 125 -0.35 -15.72 2.51
C VAL A 125 -1.33 -15.32 1.40
N ILE A 126 -1.52 -14.01 1.16
CA ILE A 126 -2.41 -13.53 0.11
C ILE A 126 -1.85 -13.81 -1.28
N HIS A 127 -2.73 -13.85 -2.28
CA HIS A 127 -2.34 -14.06 -3.67
C HIS A 127 -1.39 -12.95 -4.16
N LYS A 128 -0.41 -13.30 -5.00
CA LYS A 128 0.63 -12.36 -5.47
C LYS A 128 0.09 -11.17 -6.24
N ASP A 129 -1.02 -11.34 -6.97
CA ASP A 129 -1.65 -10.22 -7.66
C ASP A 129 -2.35 -9.27 -6.68
N THR A 130 -3.01 -9.80 -5.65
CA THR A 130 -3.58 -8.99 -4.56
C THR A 130 -2.51 -8.22 -3.80
N LEU A 131 -1.37 -8.86 -3.53
CA LEU A 131 -0.21 -8.21 -2.92
C LEU A 131 0.32 -7.06 -3.81
N ARG A 132 0.36 -7.26 -5.13
CA ARG A 132 0.77 -6.22 -6.08
C ARG A 132 -0.19 -5.03 -6.05
N SER A 133 -1.51 -5.29 -6.13
CA SER A 133 -2.54 -4.26 -6.03
C SER A 133 -2.46 -3.51 -4.70
N ALA A 134 -2.25 -4.22 -3.59
CA ALA A 134 -2.06 -3.61 -2.27
C ALA A 134 -0.83 -2.68 -2.24
N MET A 135 0.30 -3.09 -2.82
CA MET A 135 1.49 -2.24 -2.91
C MET A 135 1.29 -1.03 -3.84
N THR A 136 0.52 -1.16 -4.93
CA THR A 136 0.09 -0.01 -5.76
C THR A 136 -0.68 1.00 -4.91
N VAL A 137 -1.64 0.52 -4.11
CA VAL A 137 -2.44 1.36 -3.21
C VAL A 137 -1.57 2.03 -2.14
N ILE A 138 -0.69 1.28 -1.46
CA ILE A 138 0.27 1.82 -0.47
C ILE A 138 1.11 2.94 -1.09
N THR A 139 1.71 2.69 -2.26
CA THR A 139 2.60 3.65 -2.92
C THR A 139 1.87 4.97 -3.23
N ARG A 140 0.63 4.89 -3.71
CA ARG A 140 -0.20 6.09 -3.98
C ARG A 140 -0.60 6.80 -2.70
N LEU A 141 -1.02 6.07 -1.67
CA LEU A 141 -1.45 6.63 -0.39
C LEU A 141 -0.28 7.26 0.39
N CYS A 142 0.96 6.79 0.22
CA CYS A 142 2.15 7.43 0.80
C CYS A 142 2.31 8.87 0.32
N SER A 143 1.85 9.20 -0.90
CA SER A 143 1.86 10.58 -1.40
C SER A 143 0.92 11.53 -0.64
N LYS A 144 0.07 11.00 0.24
CA LYS A 144 -0.90 11.75 1.07
C LYS A 144 -0.47 11.91 2.53
N ILE A 145 0.59 11.23 2.97
CA ILE A 145 1.13 11.40 4.32
C ILE A 145 1.63 12.84 4.45
N GLU A 146 1.11 13.57 5.43
CA GLU A 146 1.63 14.88 5.80
C GLU A 146 2.60 14.76 6.98
N PRO A 147 3.71 15.53 6.98
CA PRO A 147 4.65 15.55 8.09
C PRO A 147 4.05 15.86 9.48
N ASP A 148 2.94 16.60 9.49
CA ASP A 148 2.25 17.03 10.72
C ASP A 148 1.23 16.00 11.22
N ASP A 149 1.05 14.87 10.50
CA ASP A 149 0.07 13.85 10.87
C ASP A 149 0.55 13.05 12.09
N ALA A 150 -0.24 13.06 13.16
CA ALA A 150 0.07 12.33 14.40
C ALA A 150 0.27 10.80 14.19
N VAL A 151 -0.36 10.23 13.16
CA VAL A 151 -0.31 8.80 12.80
C VAL A 151 0.92 8.42 11.98
N GLN A 152 1.73 9.38 11.53
CA GLN A 152 2.89 9.11 10.70
C GLN A 152 3.91 8.18 11.36
N ALA A 153 4.09 8.27 12.69
CA ALA A 153 5.04 7.44 13.41
C ALA A 153 4.75 5.93 13.21
N ASP A 154 3.49 5.53 13.29
CA ASP A 154 3.06 4.14 13.11
C ASP A 154 3.26 3.66 11.66
N TYR A 155 3.03 4.57 10.70
CA TYR A 155 3.28 4.33 9.29
C TYR A 155 4.75 4.14 8.99
N SER A 156 5.63 4.93 9.61
CA SER A 156 7.08 4.79 9.47
C SER A 156 7.56 3.42 9.96
N VAL A 157 7.11 2.99 11.15
CA VAL A 157 7.44 1.66 11.68
C VAL A 157 6.96 0.57 10.73
N THR A 158 5.71 0.61 10.31
CA THR A 158 5.14 -0.43 9.43
C THR A 158 5.85 -0.48 8.07
N LEU A 159 6.10 0.67 7.43
CA LEU A 159 6.87 0.72 6.17
C LEU A 159 8.30 0.21 6.34
N GLY A 160 8.95 0.53 7.48
CA GLY A 160 10.26 0.00 7.83
C GLY A 160 10.28 -1.53 7.92
N THR A 161 9.26 -2.15 8.53
CA THR A 161 9.16 -3.62 8.57
C THR A 161 9.04 -4.25 7.18
N LEU A 162 8.39 -3.57 6.23
CA LEU A 162 8.24 -4.05 4.85
C LEU A 162 9.55 -4.06 4.06
N LEU A 163 10.57 -3.31 4.48
CA LEU A 163 11.91 -3.36 3.85
C LEU A 163 12.58 -4.73 3.98
N ASN A 164 12.20 -5.50 5.00
CA ASN A 164 12.70 -6.85 5.26
C ASN A 164 11.73 -7.94 4.77
N HIS A 165 10.73 -7.58 3.95
CA HIS A 165 9.78 -8.55 3.42
C HIS A 165 10.45 -9.53 2.45
N ASN A 166 10.05 -10.81 2.48
CA ASN A 166 10.62 -11.89 1.67
C ASN A 166 10.45 -11.67 0.16
N ASP A 167 9.35 -11.04 -0.24
CA ASP A 167 9.12 -10.63 -1.62
C ASP A 167 9.88 -9.33 -1.93
N LEU A 168 10.88 -9.43 -2.81
CA LEU A 168 11.71 -8.31 -3.25
C LEU A 168 10.87 -7.13 -3.77
N ARG A 169 9.78 -7.38 -4.50
CA ARG A 169 8.94 -6.30 -5.03
C ARG A 169 8.24 -5.51 -3.93
N VAL A 170 7.83 -6.17 -2.85
CA VAL A 170 7.26 -5.50 -1.67
C VAL A 170 8.31 -4.61 -1.01
N SER A 171 9.50 -5.16 -0.76
CA SER A 171 10.59 -4.38 -0.14
C SER A 171 11.00 -3.17 -0.99
N GLU A 172 11.04 -3.33 -2.31
CA GLU A 172 11.42 -2.28 -3.25
C GLU A 172 10.32 -1.20 -3.36
N SER A 173 9.05 -1.59 -3.37
CA SER A 173 7.91 -0.66 -3.32
C SER A 173 7.84 0.08 -1.99
N ALA A 174 8.11 -0.59 -0.86
CA ALA A 174 8.20 0.06 0.45
C ALA A 174 9.33 1.09 0.48
N LEU A 175 10.51 0.74 -0.03
CA LEU A 175 11.66 1.64 -0.14
C LEU A 175 11.34 2.90 -0.96
N ARG A 176 10.71 2.74 -2.14
CA ARG A 176 10.27 3.89 -2.95
C ARG A 176 9.22 4.74 -2.24
N SER A 177 8.32 4.10 -1.51
CA SER A 177 7.28 4.78 -0.75
C SER A 177 7.88 5.64 0.37
N ILE A 178 8.84 5.09 1.11
CA ILE A 178 9.60 5.83 2.13
C ILE A 178 10.35 6.99 1.50
N ALA A 179 11.04 6.78 0.37
CA ALA A 179 11.74 7.85 -0.33
C ALA A 179 10.81 9.00 -0.72
N ALA A 180 9.61 8.69 -1.24
CA ALA A 180 8.62 9.71 -1.58
C ALA A 180 8.12 10.51 -0.36
N VAL A 181 8.02 9.87 0.82
CA VAL A 181 7.66 10.56 2.07
C VAL A 181 8.81 11.46 2.54
N VAL A 182 10.05 10.96 2.54
CA VAL A 182 11.24 11.76 2.89
C VAL A 182 11.37 12.97 1.96
N ASP A 183 11.18 12.80 0.65
CA ASP A 183 11.20 13.91 -0.31
C ASP A 183 10.10 14.96 -0.02
N ARG A 184 8.97 14.55 0.57
CA ARG A 184 7.92 15.48 0.99
C ARG A 184 8.35 16.30 2.20
N PHE A 185 8.99 15.68 3.20
CA PHE A 185 9.60 16.36 4.33
C PHE A 185 10.58 17.44 3.86
N LEU A 186 11.50 17.07 2.96
CA LEU A 186 12.48 17.99 2.39
C LEU A 186 11.84 19.17 1.65
N ARG A 187 10.80 18.92 0.84
CA ARG A 187 10.08 19.98 0.11
C ARG A 187 9.33 20.94 1.02
N LYS A 188 8.93 20.49 2.21
CA LYS A 188 8.31 21.34 3.25
C LYS A 188 9.32 21.97 4.21
N TYR A 189 10.62 21.76 3.99
CA TYR A 189 11.69 22.22 4.89
C TYR A 189 11.56 21.67 6.32
N MET A 190 11.06 20.44 6.46
CA MET A 190 10.94 19.72 7.71
C MET A 190 12.03 18.66 7.83
N ASP A 191 12.44 18.35 9.07
CA ASP A 191 13.49 17.37 9.34
C ASP A 191 12.98 15.94 9.03
N PRO A 192 13.52 15.24 8.02
CA PRO A 192 13.08 13.89 7.69
C PRO A 192 13.43 12.85 8.78
N CYS A 193 14.28 13.19 9.76
CA CYS A 193 14.53 12.33 10.92
C CYS A 193 13.30 12.13 11.81
N GLU A 194 12.31 13.03 11.78
CA GLU A 194 11.04 12.83 12.48
C GLU A 194 10.30 11.59 11.97
N PHE A 195 10.41 11.32 10.67
CA PHE A 195 9.93 10.08 10.06
C PHE A 195 10.91 8.93 10.28
N ALA A 196 12.20 9.13 9.96
CA ALA A 196 13.19 8.07 9.85
C ALA A 196 13.59 7.43 11.19
N SER A 197 13.60 8.19 12.29
CA SER A 197 14.09 7.73 13.59
C SER A 197 13.21 6.64 14.21
N ARG A 198 11.89 6.69 13.98
CA ARG A 198 10.92 5.78 14.62
C ARG A 198 11.12 4.31 14.25
N CYS A 199 11.53 4.04 13.01
CA CYS A 199 11.77 2.69 12.53
C CYS A 199 13.26 2.32 12.47
N GLY A 200 14.16 3.20 12.92
CA GLY A 200 15.61 3.00 12.74
C GLY A 200 16.00 2.95 11.26
N LEU A 201 15.42 3.81 10.44
CA LEU A 201 15.55 3.74 8.98
C LEU A 201 17.01 3.76 8.51
N VAL A 202 17.86 4.58 9.13
CA VAL A 202 19.28 4.66 8.76
C VAL A 202 19.97 3.30 8.93
N ASP A 203 19.81 2.67 10.10
CA ASP A 203 20.39 1.36 10.39
C ASP A 203 19.84 0.28 9.47
N LEU A 204 18.52 0.32 9.19
CA LEU A 204 17.89 -0.57 8.22
C LEU A 204 18.53 -0.42 6.83
N LEU A 205 18.66 0.81 6.33
CA LEU A 205 19.23 1.07 5.00
C LEU A 205 20.70 0.65 4.92
N LEU A 206 21.49 0.89 5.95
CA LEU A 206 22.88 0.41 6.04
C LEU A 206 22.93 -1.12 6.01
N GLY A 207 22.10 -1.80 6.83
CA GLY A 207 21.99 -3.26 6.84
C GLY A 207 21.49 -3.87 5.51
N LEU A 208 20.83 -3.09 4.65
CA LEU A 208 20.46 -3.54 3.30
C LEU A 208 21.60 -3.45 2.28
N ILE A 209 22.66 -2.72 2.59
CA ILE A 209 23.87 -2.59 1.76
C ILE A 209 24.95 -3.57 2.24
N VAL A 210 25.04 -3.79 3.56
CA VAL A 210 26.01 -4.68 4.21
C VAL A 210 25.46 -6.11 4.26
N GLU A 211 26.18 -7.12 3.73
CA GLU A 211 25.92 -8.50 4.15
C GLU A 211 26.62 -8.77 5.50
N PRO A 212 25.97 -9.43 6.48
CA PRO A 212 26.71 -9.97 7.62
C PRO A 212 27.70 -10.99 7.04
N SER A 213 28.99 -10.68 7.13
CA SER A 213 30.05 -11.54 6.65
C SER A 213 29.89 -12.92 7.29
N GLY A 214 29.45 -13.90 6.50
CA GLY A 214 29.43 -15.29 6.95
C GLY A 214 30.85 -15.66 7.38
N GLU A 215 30.98 -16.23 8.58
CA GLU A 215 32.23 -16.69 9.16
C GLU A 215 33.06 -17.44 8.11
N SER A 216 34.07 -16.78 7.57
CA SER A 216 35.03 -17.35 6.61
C SER A 216 36.40 -16.85 7.02
N THR A 217 37.05 -17.68 7.84
CA THR A 217 38.49 -17.82 8.07
C THR A 217 39.43 -16.90 7.27
N SER A 218 40.25 -16.18 8.05
CA SER A 218 41.62 -15.72 7.74
C SER A 218 41.83 -14.88 6.49
N GLY A 219 41.90 -13.56 6.71
CA GLY A 219 42.98 -12.72 6.21
C GLY A 219 43.06 -12.55 4.70
N GLU A 220 42.17 -11.75 4.13
CA GLU A 220 42.38 -10.99 2.90
C GLU A 220 41.32 -9.86 2.86
N GLU A 221 41.64 -8.76 2.16
CA GLU A 221 40.99 -7.45 2.19
C GLU A 221 39.46 -7.49 2.34
N GLN A 222 38.90 -6.67 3.25
CA GLN A 222 37.46 -6.47 3.44
C GLN A 222 36.85 -5.87 2.17
N SER A 223 36.57 -6.72 1.18
CA SER A 223 35.74 -6.38 0.04
C SER A 223 34.28 -6.50 0.47
N PHE A 224 33.62 -5.36 0.51
CA PHE A 224 32.20 -5.28 0.80
C PHE A 224 31.44 -5.86 -0.40
N VAL A 225 30.96 -7.09 -0.28
CA VAL A 225 30.09 -7.67 -1.30
C VAL A 225 28.73 -6.99 -1.13
N LEU A 226 28.34 -6.20 -2.15
CA LEU A 226 27.00 -5.63 -2.23
C LEU A 226 26.00 -6.78 -2.18
N THR A 227 24.96 -6.63 -1.36
CA THR A 227 23.90 -7.63 -1.20
C THR A 227 23.46 -8.18 -2.56
N GLY A 228 23.05 -9.46 -2.62
CA GLY A 228 22.48 -10.08 -3.83
C GLY A 228 21.20 -9.42 -4.39
N LYS A 229 20.88 -8.20 -3.95
CA LYS A 229 19.80 -7.34 -4.43
C LYS A 229 20.19 -6.67 -5.77
N PRO A 230 19.21 -6.33 -6.62
CA PRO A 230 19.46 -5.63 -7.87
C PRO A 230 20.15 -4.28 -7.66
N ILE A 231 21.00 -3.87 -8.60
CA ILE A 231 21.67 -2.56 -8.60
C ILE A 231 20.65 -1.40 -8.50
N SER A 232 19.48 -1.54 -9.13
CA SER A 232 18.40 -0.56 -9.02
C SER A 232 17.88 -0.40 -7.59
N PHE A 233 17.85 -1.48 -6.80
CA PHE A 233 17.45 -1.44 -5.39
C PHE A 233 18.47 -0.66 -4.58
N ILE A 234 19.76 -1.01 -4.72
CA ILE A 234 20.87 -0.36 -4.00
C ILE A 234 20.95 1.13 -4.33
N SER A 235 20.72 1.50 -5.60
CA SER A 235 20.68 2.91 -6.02
C SER A 235 19.61 3.72 -5.28
N ILE A 236 18.43 3.14 -5.06
CA ILE A 236 17.36 3.80 -4.28
C ILE A 236 17.76 3.93 -2.82
N VAL A 237 18.38 2.90 -2.23
CA VAL A 237 18.87 2.95 -0.83
C VAL A 237 19.88 4.08 -0.65
N LEU A 238 20.87 4.17 -1.54
CA LEU A 238 21.90 5.22 -1.49
C LEU A 238 21.30 6.62 -1.72
N SER A 239 20.37 6.75 -2.66
CA SER A 239 19.65 8.01 -2.88
C SER A 239 18.86 8.44 -1.64
N LEU A 240 18.23 7.49 -0.96
CA LEU A 240 17.46 7.76 0.26
C LEU A 240 18.36 8.16 1.42
N LEU A 241 19.48 7.46 1.64
CA LEU A 241 20.49 7.83 2.64
C LEU A 241 21.03 9.24 2.37
N SER A 242 21.36 9.55 1.12
CA SER A 242 21.83 10.88 0.72
C SER A 242 20.79 11.98 1.04
N ASN A 243 19.51 11.73 0.72
CA ASN A 243 18.42 12.67 1.03
C ASN A 243 18.22 12.85 2.53
N LEU A 244 18.34 11.78 3.33
CA LEU A 244 18.28 11.85 4.79
C LEU A 244 19.44 12.69 5.36
N CYS A 245 20.69 12.43 4.95
CA CYS A 245 21.85 13.19 5.42
C CYS A 245 21.78 14.66 5.00
N ARG A 246 21.30 14.95 3.78
CA ARG A 246 21.10 16.33 3.31
C ARG A 246 20.03 17.07 4.11
N GLY A 247 18.99 16.37 4.55
CA GLY A 247 17.87 16.93 5.29
C GLY A 247 18.07 17.04 6.79
N SER A 248 19.00 16.25 7.36
CA SER A 248 19.15 16.13 8.81
C SER A 248 20.59 15.91 9.23
N ALA A 249 21.08 16.78 10.14
CA ALA A 249 22.36 16.58 10.80
C ALA A 249 22.37 15.29 11.64
N THR A 250 21.23 14.97 12.29
CA THR A 250 21.08 13.74 13.09
C THR A 250 21.24 12.49 12.23
N ALA A 251 20.66 12.46 11.02
CA ALA A 251 20.87 11.34 10.09
C ALA A 251 22.33 11.21 9.68
N THR A 252 23.01 12.34 9.44
CA THR A 252 24.44 12.36 9.09
C THR A 252 25.29 11.78 10.22
N ASP A 253 25.02 12.16 11.46
CA ASP A 253 25.73 11.62 12.63
C ASP A 253 25.50 10.12 12.80
N LEU A 254 24.32 9.60 12.44
CA LEU A 254 24.03 8.16 12.50
C LEU A 254 24.77 7.38 11.40
N VAL A 255 24.93 7.94 10.20
CA VAL A 255 25.63 7.26 9.09
C VAL A 255 27.15 7.20 9.30
N VAL A 256 27.72 8.18 10.00
CA VAL A 256 29.18 8.28 10.22
C VAL A 256 29.64 7.46 11.43
N ARG A 257 28.72 7.00 12.29
CA ARG A 257 29.02 6.12 13.44
C ARG A 257 29.36 4.71 13.00
#